data_AF-A0A7K4NRT0-F1
#
_entry.id   AF-A0A7K4NRT0-F1
#
_cell.length_a   1.000
_cell.length_b   1.000
_cell.length_c   1.000
_cell.angle_alpha   90.00
_cell.angle_beta   90.00
_cell.angle_gamma   90.00
#
_symmetry.space_group_name_H-M   'P 1'
#
loop_
_entity.id
_entity.type
_entity.pdbx_description
1 polymer ?
#
loop_
_entity_poly.entity_id
_entity_poly.type
_entity_poly.pdbx_seq_one_letter_code
_entity_poly.pdbx_strand_id
1 'polypeptide(L)'
;MVRKKNQLLQVIEKKSNPHNVIKPTKKKIDVLKNELAQYLDSNGYLSYSAKKKKYIILGTNSPKNGLAVCPQCKIGQLMIIRSPITKKRFIGCSNYNNGCKASSPLLQKARLRATKTKCEFCKWPIVIFRYNKKQKWTKQCSNFRCKSRKTKV
;
A
#
# COMPACT_ATOMS: atom_id res chain seq x y z
N MET A 1 63.66 14.37 47.56
CA MET A 1 63.57 13.24 46.61
C MET A 1 62.48 12.32 47.15
N VAL A 2 61.35 12.01 46.51
CA VAL A 2 61.06 11.59 45.14
C VAL A 2 59.60 11.99 44.83
N ARG A 3 59.35 12.70 43.72
CA ARG A 3 57.98 12.96 43.23
C ARG A 3 57.45 11.66 42.60
N LYS A 4 56.51 10.97 43.26
CA LYS A 4 55.78 9.85 42.64
C LYS A 4 54.82 10.43 41.59
N LYS A 5 55.21 10.34 40.31
CA LYS A 5 54.35 10.65 39.17
C LYS A 5 53.26 9.59 39.10
N ASN A 6 52.04 9.93 39.53
CA ASN A 6 50.87 9.11 39.24
C ASN A 6 50.54 9.28 37.74
N GLN A 7 50.98 8.34 36.92
CA GLN A 7 50.55 8.23 35.53
C GLN A 7 49.09 7.80 35.52
N LEU A 8 48.19 8.75 35.25
CA LEU A 8 46.82 8.44 34.86
C LEU A 8 46.88 7.72 33.51
N LEU A 9 46.68 6.40 33.52
CA LEU A 9 46.42 5.63 32.32
C LEU A 9 45.08 6.10 31.75
N GLN A 10 45.12 6.98 30.75
CA GLN A 10 43.95 7.28 29.96
C GLN A 10 43.61 6.00 29.19
N VAL A 11 42.57 5.30 29.62
CA VAL A 11 41.95 4.23 28.83
C VAL A 11 41.35 4.91 27.61
N ILE A 12 42.12 4.94 26.51
CA ILE A 12 41.61 5.31 25.21
C ILE A 12 40.65 4.19 24.83
N GLU A 13 39.34 4.39 25.09
CA GLU A 13 38.31 3.54 24.52
C GLU A 13 38.47 3.61 23.00
N LYS A 14 39.13 2.60 22.42
CA LYS A 14 39.12 2.38 20.98
C LYS A 14 37.67 2.09 20.62
N LYS A 15 36.92 3.11 20.21
CA LYS A 15 35.60 2.93 19.60
C LYS A 15 35.76 1.88 18.52
N SER A 16 35.17 0.70 18.76
CA SER A 16 35.15 -0.34 17.75
C SER A 16 34.45 0.25 16.54
N ASN A 17 35.14 0.23 15.39
CA ASN A 17 34.48 0.58 14.14
C ASN A 17 33.28 -0.35 14.01
N PRO A 18 32.04 0.17 13.89
CA PRO A 18 30.88 -0.70 13.74
C PRO A 18 31.03 -1.42 12.41
N HIS A 19 31.51 -2.66 12.47
CA HIS A 19 31.57 -3.54 11.32
C HIS A 19 30.12 -3.73 10.84
N ASN A 20 29.83 -3.23 9.63
CA ASN A 20 28.54 -3.18 8.95
C ASN A 20 27.46 -2.24 9.52
N VAL A 21 27.60 -0.94 9.24
CA VAL A 21 26.48 0.02 9.34
C VAL A 21 25.57 -0.13 8.11
N ILE A 22 24.42 -0.78 8.28
CA ILE A 22 23.38 -0.81 7.25
C ILE A 22 22.69 0.56 7.22
N LYS A 23 23.03 1.40 6.26
CA LYS A 23 22.35 2.70 6.06
C LYS A 23 20.95 2.45 5.48
N PRO A 24 19.86 2.86 6.16
CA PRO A 24 18.51 2.69 5.62
C PRO A 24 18.30 3.60 4.41
N THR A 25 17.51 3.13 3.45
CA THR A 25 17.11 3.96 2.30
C THR A 25 16.05 4.99 2.74
N LYS A 26 16.03 6.16 2.09
CA LYS A 26 15.01 7.21 2.35
C LYS A 26 13.59 6.66 2.38
N LYS A 27 13.26 5.78 1.42
CA LYS A 27 11.95 5.10 1.35
C LYS A 27 11.62 4.25 2.58
N LYS A 28 12.60 3.55 3.18
CA LYS A 28 12.37 2.78 4.40
C LYS A 28 12.06 3.71 5.58
N ILE A 29 12.75 4.84 5.67
CA ILE A 29 12.51 5.86 6.69
C ILE A 29 11.09 6.43 6.54
N ASP A 30 10.65 6.75 5.32
CA ASP A 30 9.30 7.28 5.08
C ASP A 30 8.21 6.28 5.43
N VAL A 31 8.42 5.00 5.11
CA VAL A 31 7.48 3.93 5.49
C VAL A 31 7.39 3.82 7.01
N LEU A 32 8.52 3.87 7.72
CA LEU A 32 8.55 3.82 9.17
C LEU A 32 7.85 5.03 9.79
N LYS A 33 8.10 6.25 9.28
CA LYS A 33 7.42 7.46 9.75
C LYS A 33 5.91 7.37 9.60
N ASN A 34 5.44 6.86 8.46
CA ASN A 34 4.01 6.66 8.22
C ASN A 34 3.42 5.63 9.18
N GLU A 35 4.14 4.54 9.47
CA GLU A 35 3.68 3.54 10.44
C GLU A 35 3.60 4.15 11.85
N LEU A 36 4.62 4.88 12.30
CA LEU A 36 4.62 5.56 13.59
C LEU A 36 3.48 6.57 13.73
N ALA A 37 3.24 7.40 12.71
CA ALA A 37 2.11 8.33 12.70
C ALA A 37 0.78 7.59 12.88
N GLN A 38 0.61 6.49 12.15
CA GLN A 38 -0.58 5.68 12.18
C GLN A 38 -0.82 4.96 13.54
N TYR A 39 0.25 4.70 14.30
CA TYR A 39 0.20 4.18 15.68
C TYR A 39 -0.15 5.24 16.72
N LEU A 40 0.29 6.49 16.51
CA LEU A 40 0.10 7.59 17.44
C LEU A 40 -1.24 8.32 17.25
N ASP A 41 -1.94 8.06 16.14
CA ASP A 41 -3.26 8.64 15.87
C ASP A 41 -4.27 8.28 16.98
N SER A 42 -4.77 9.30 17.68
CA SER A 42 -5.74 9.17 18.79
C SER A 42 -7.08 8.54 18.35
N ASN A 43 -7.41 8.63 17.07
CA ASN A 43 -8.61 8.04 16.47
C ASN A 43 -8.43 6.58 16.02
N GLY A 44 -7.24 6.00 16.23
CA GLY A 44 -6.93 4.62 15.90
C GLY A 44 -7.45 3.64 16.95
N TYR A 45 -8.07 2.55 16.52
CA TYR A 45 -8.50 1.47 17.42
C TYR A 45 -7.81 0.15 17.08
N LEU A 46 -7.37 -0.58 18.12
CA LEU A 46 -6.67 -1.85 17.96
C LEU A 46 -7.68 -3.00 17.83
N SER A 47 -7.59 -3.77 16.75
CA SER A 47 -8.47 -4.91 16.48
C SER A 47 -7.67 -6.17 16.20
N TYR A 48 -8.12 -7.31 16.70
CA TYR A 48 -7.50 -8.59 16.36
C TYR A 48 -8.09 -9.15 15.06
N SER A 49 -7.22 -9.52 14.11
CA SER A 49 -7.64 -10.20 12.88
C SER A 49 -7.32 -11.67 12.96
N ALA A 50 -8.31 -12.51 13.26
CA ALA A 50 -8.18 -13.97 13.28
C ALA A 50 -7.60 -14.53 11.98
N LYS A 51 -8.03 -13.97 10.83
CA LYS A 51 -7.54 -14.36 9.50
C LYS A 51 -6.04 -14.12 9.31
N LYS A 52 -5.49 -13.05 9.90
CA LYS A 52 -4.07 -12.69 9.76
C LYS A 52 -3.24 -13.06 11.00
N LYS A 53 -3.88 -13.60 12.05
CA LYS A 53 -3.29 -13.88 13.37
C LYS A 53 -2.46 -12.71 13.93
N LYS A 54 -2.98 -11.48 13.80
CA LYS A 54 -2.30 -10.28 14.29
C LYS A 54 -3.26 -9.15 14.63
N TYR A 55 -2.82 -8.25 15.50
CA TYR A 55 -3.49 -6.99 15.75
C TYR A 55 -3.32 -6.01 14.57
N ILE A 56 -4.38 -5.25 14.29
CA ILE A 56 -4.47 -4.26 13.21
C ILE A 56 -5.07 -2.99 13.80
N ILE A 57 -4.44 -1.85 13.54
CA ILE A 57 -4.98 -0.53 13.85
C ILE A 57 -5.97 -0.16 12.75
N LEU A 58 -7.22 0.06 13.14
CA LEU A 58 -8.30 0.48 12.25
C LEU A 58 -8.57 1.98 12.43
N GLY A 59 -9.31 2.60 11.50
CA GLY A 59 -9.65 4.03 11.55
C GLY A 59 -8.61 4.97 10.94
N THR A 60 -7.33 4.60 10.96
CA THR A 60 -6.20 5.46 10.55
C THR A 60 -5.53 5.01 9.25
N ASN A 61 -5.91 3.83 8.76
CA ASN A 61 -5.23 3.15 7.68
C ASN A 61 -5.72 3.58 6.29
N SER A 62 -4.94 4.40 5.59
CA SER A 62 -5.03 4.45 4.13
C SER A 62 -4.42 3.16 3.55
N PRO A 63 -5.15 2.39 2.73
CA PRO A 63 -4.63 1.12 2.26
C PRO A 63 -3.40 1.35 1.35
N LYS A 64 -2.28 0.68 1.66
CA LYS A 64 -1.03 0.75 0.85
C LYS A 64 -1.25 0.43 -0.64
N ASN A 65 -2.26 -0.40 -0.95
CA ASN A 65 -2.63 -0.80 -2.31
C ASN A 65 -3.80 0.03 -2.90
N GLY A 66 -4.13 1.17 -2.30
CA GLY A 66 -5.14 2.09 -2.81
C GLY A 66 -4.71 2.75 -4.12
N LEU A 67 -5.61 2.70 -5.11
CA LEU A 67 -5.35 3.24 -6.46
C LEU A 67 -5.99 4.61 -6.64
N ALA A 68 -7.26 4.74 -6.26
CA ALA A 68 -8.05 5.96 -6.40
C ALA A 68 -9.09 6.05 -5.29
N VAL A 69 -9.53 7.25 -4.94
CA VAL A 69 -10.65 7.46 -4.03
C VAL A 69 -11.93 6.90 -4.64
N CYS A 70 -12.75 6.25 -3.83
CA CYS A 70 -14.02 5.67 -4.26
C CYS A 70 -15.04 6.77 -4.59
N PRO A 71 -15.62 6.80 -5.79
CA PRO A 71 -16.60 7.82 -6.15
C PRO A 71 -17.95 7.66 -5.45
N GLN A 72 -18.28 6.46 -4.95
CA GLN A 72 -19.56 6.21 -4.26
C GLN A 72 -19.54 6.67 -2.81
N CYS A 73 -18.53 6.27 -2.03
CA CYS A 73 -18.47 6.62 -0.60
C CYS A 73 -17.57 7.82 -0.29
N LYS A 74 -16.68 8.24 -1.21
CA LYS A 74 -15.66 9.31 -1.06
C LYS A 74 -14.66 9.15 0.11
N ILE A 75 -14.95 8.29 1.07
CA ILE A 75 -14.15 7.99 2.25
C ILE A 75 -13.11 6.90 1.94
N GLY A 76 -13.56 5.82 1.29
CA GLY A 76 -12.73 4.66 1.00
C GLY A 76 -11.90 4.80 -0.26
N GLN A 77 -10.91 3.92 -0.42
CA GLN A 77 -10.07 3.84 -1.62
C GLN A 77 -10.38 2.56 -2.41
N LEU A 78 -10.40 2.65 -3.73
CA LEU A 78 -10.50 1.53 -4.66
C LEU A 78 -9.16 0.80 -4.75
N MET A 79 -9.20 -0.51 -4.62
CA MET A 79 -8.02 -1.38 -4.72
C MET A 79 -8.34 -2.66 -5.50
N ILE A 80 -7.31 -3.31 -6.04
CA ILE A 80 -7.46 -4.64 -6.63
C ILE A 80 -7.44 -5.68 -5.52
N ILE A 81 -8.51 -6.45 -5.46
CA ILE A 81 -8.70 -7.54 -4.52
C ILE A 81 -8.74 -8.85 -5.29
N ARG A 82 -8.08 -9.88 -4.75
CA ARG A 82 -8.25 -11.26 -5.19
C ARG A 82 -9.08 -11.99 -4.15
N SER A 83 -10.22 -12.53 -4.58
CA SER A 83 -11.05 -13.35 -3.69
C SER A 83 -10.24 -14.55 -3.23
N PRO A 84 -10.15 -14.84 -1.91
CA PRO A 84 -9.47 -16.03 -1.43
C PRO A 84 -10.24 -17.31 -1.83
N ILE A 85 -11.57 -17.26 -1.86
CA ILE A 85 -12.43 -18.42 -2.16
C ILE A 85 -12.42 -18.70 -3.66
N THR A 86 -12.83 -17.73 -4.47
CA THR A 86 -13.01 -17.93 -5.92
C THR A 86 -11.75 -17.69 -6.73
N LYS A 87 -10.67 -17.20 -6.11
CA LYS A 87 -9.41 -16.80 -6.76
C LYS A 87 -9.56 -15.74 -7.86
N LYS A 88 -10.78 -15.20 -8.08
CA LYS A 88 -11.11 -14.16 -9.06
C LYS A 88 -10.62 -12.79 -8.58
N ARG A 89 -10.20 -11.96 -9.53
CA ARG A 89 -9.73 -10.59 -9.32
C ARG A 89 -10.84 -9.58 -9.59
N PHE A 90 -10.97 -8.58 -8.74
CA PHE A 90 -11.94 -7.50 -8.91
C PHE A 90 -11.38 -6.22 -8.28
N ILE A 91 -11.93 -5.07 -8.66
CA ILE A 91 -11.73 -3.85 -7.89
C ILE A 91 -12.84 -3.74 -6.87
N GLY A 92 -12.46 -3.46 -5.63
CA GLY A 92 -13.38 -3.21 -4.52
C GLY A 92 -12.93 -1.99 -3.71
N CYS A 93 -13.89 -1.37 -3.02
CA CYS A 93 -13.60 -0.33 -2.05
C CYS A 93 -13.02 -0.91 -0.75
N SER A 94 -12.08 -0.21 -0.12
CA SER A 94 -11.59 -0.52 1.23
C SER A 94 -12.71 -0.52 2.27
N ASN A 95 -13.71 0.34 2.07
CA ASN A 95 -14.84 0.52 2.98
C ASN A 95 -16.05 -0.36 2.64
N TYR A 96 -15.82 -1.53 2.02
CA TYR A 96 -16.89 -2.44 1.63
C TYR A 96 -17.66 -2.97 2.85
N ASN A 97 -16.95 -3.27 3.94
CA ASN A 97 -17.54 -3.79 5.18
C ASN A 97 -18.51 -2.81 5.85
N ASN A 98 -18.35 -1.50 5.64
CA ASN A 98 -19.20 -0.47 6.23
C ASN A 98 -20.36 -0.08 5.29
N GLY A 99 -20.68 -0.91 4.29
CA GLY A 99 -21.85 -0.75 3.41
C GLY A 99 -21.56 -0.22 2.01
N CYS A 100 -20.29 0.06 1.64
CA CYS A 100 -19.98 0.51 0.28
C CYS A 100 -20.08 -0.64 -0.74
N LYS A 101 -20.96 -0.54 -1.73
CA LYS A 101 -21.16 -1.57 -2.77
C LYS A 101 -20.30 -1.37 -4.03
N ALA A 102 -19.31 -0.45 -4.00
CA ALA A 102 -18.45 -0.16 -5.13
C ALA A 102 -17.55 -1.35 -5.45
N SER A 103 -17.92 -2.12 -6.46
CA SER A 103 -17.11 -3.22 -6.96
C SER A 103 -17.27 -3.38 -8.48
N SER A 104 -16.19 -3.82 -9.14
CA SER A 104 -16.20 -4.11 -10.58
C SER A 104 -15.32 -5.33 -10.86
N PRO A 105 -15.83 -6.34 -11.60
CA PRO A 105 -15.02 -7.48 -12.01
C PRO A 105 -13.90 -7.01 -12.94
N LEU A 106 -12.71 -7.61 -12.77
CA LEU A 106 -11.57 -7.38 -13.64
C LEU A 106 -11.34 -8.56 -14.59
N LEU A 107 -10.50 -8.33 -15.60
CA LEU A 107 -10.09 -9.35 -16.56
C LEU A 107 -9.35 -10.47 -15.84
N GLN A 108 -9.95 -11.67 -15.81
CA GLN A 108 -9.45 -12.78 -15.00
C GLN A 108 -8.23 -13.47 -15.60
N LYS A 109 -8.18 -13.60 -16.93
CA LYS A 109 -7.09 -14.29 -17.65
C LYS A 109 -5.95 -13.35 -18.06
N ALA A 110 -6.19 -12.04 -18.11
CA ALA A 110 -5.19 -11.08 -18.56
C ALA A 110 -4.10 -10.80 -17.50
N ARG A 111 -2.90 -10.44 -17.97
CA ARG A 111 -1.90 -9.80 -17.12
C ARG A 111 -2.30 -8.33 -16.93
N LEU A 112 -2.40 -7.91 -15.67
CA LEU A 112 -2.92 -6.60 -15.28
C LEU A 112 -1.83 -5.78 -14.58
N ARG A 113 -1.77 -4.49 -14.91
CA ARG A 113 -1.04 -3.45 -14.19
C ARG A 113 -2.02 -2.35 -13.83
N ALA A 114 -2.12 -2.05 -12.54
CA ALA A 114 -2.98 -0.97 -12.07
C ALA A 114 -2.25 0.36 -12.16
N THR A 115 -2.92 1.41 -12.64
CA THR A 115 -2.42 2.77 -12.56
C THR A 115 -3.24 3.58 -11.56
N LYS A 116 -2.62 4.61 -10.99
CA LYS A 116 -3.30 5.60 -10.12
C LYS A 116 -4.05 6.67 -10.93
N THR A 117 -3.96 6.61 -12.26
CA THR A 117 -4.66 7.52 -13.17
C THR A 117 -6.16 7.23 -13.13
N LYS A 118 -6.95 8.26 -12.82
CA LYS A 118 -8.41 8.19 -12.78
C LYS A 118 -8.97 8.36 -14.18
N CYS A 119 -10.09 7.68 -14.45
CA CYS A 119 -10.89 7.90 -15.66
C CYS A 119 -11.67 9.21 -15.52
N GLU A 120 -11.70 10.01 -16.58
CA GLU A 120 -12.38 11.31 -16.61
C GLU A 120 -13.89 11.19 -16.35
N PHE A 121 -14.53 10.15 -16.88
CA PHE A 121 -15.99 10.00 -16.79
C PHE A 121 -16.46 9.46 -15.43
N CYS A 122 -15.86 8.37 -14.95
CA CYS A 122 -16.36 7.67 -13.76
C CYS A 122 -15.47 7.82 -12.53
N LYS A 123 -14.28 8.43 -12.65
CA LYS A 123 -13.29 8.59 -11.58
C LYS A 123 -12.70 7.27 -11.03
N TRP A 124 -13.01 6.14 -11.66
CA TRP A 124 -12.37 4.85 -11.37
C TRP A 124 -10.95 4.79 -11.93
N PRO A 125 -10.05 3.98 -11.35
CA PRO A 125 -8.69 3.84 -11.87
C PRO A 125 -8.69 3.16 -13.24
N ILE A 126 -7.70 3.49 -14.06
CA ILE A 126 -7.43 2.81 -15.33
C ILE A 126 -6.57 1.57 -15.04
N VAL A 127 -6.84 0.49 -15.78
CA VAL A 127 -6.02 -0.71 -15.78
C VAL A 127 -5.37 -0.88 -17.13
N ILE A 128 -4.11 -1.28 -17.11
CA ILE A 128 -3.35 -1.64 -18.30
C ILE A 128 -3.28 -3.16 -18.35
N PHE A 129 -3.62 -3.76 -19.49
CA PHE A 129 -3.61 -5.21 -19.61
C PHE A 129 -3.04 -5.71 -20.93
N ARG A 130 -2.70 -7.00 -20.95
CA ARG A 130 -2.40 -7.78 -22.15
C ARG A 130 -2.77 -9.25 -21.90
N TYR A 131 -3.23 -9.96 -22.93
CA TYR A 131 -3.48 -11.40 -22.82
C TYR A 131 -2.23 -12.20 -23.14
N ASN A 132 -1.55 -11.87 -24.23
CA ASN A 132 -0.33 -12.54 -24.65
C ASN A 132 0.89 -11.62 -24.53
N LYS A 133 2.11 -12.19 -24.44
CA LYS A 133 3.36 -11.42 -24.36
C LYS A 133 3.60 -10.57 -25.61
N LYS A 134 3.19 -11.08 -26.78
CA LYS A 134 3.32 -10.43 -28.11
C LYS A 134 2.36 -9.25 -28.32
N GLN A 135 1.28 -9.16 -27.55
CA GLN A 135 0.32 -8.07 -27.67
C GLN A 135 0.82 -6.81 -26.97
N LYS A 136 0.53 -5.65 -27.56
CA LYS A 136 0.74 -4.34 -26.94
C LYS A 136 -0.12 -4.22 -25.68
N TRP A 137 0.38 -3.47 -24.71
CA TRP A 137 -0.38 -3.15 -23.51
C TRP A 137 -1.52 -2.18 -23.84
N THR A 138 -2.75 -2.57 -23.55
CA THR A 138 -3.94 -1.75 -23.78
C THR A 138 -4.42 -1.13 -22.47
N LYS A 139 -4.93 0.10 -22.55
CA LYS A 139 -5.49 0.82 -21.39
C LYS A 139 -7.01 0.72 -21.43
N GLN A 140 -7.63 0.39 -20.30
CA GLN A 140 -9.08 0.33 -20.18
C GLN A 140 -9.51 0.80 -18.79
N CYS A 141 -10.64 1.51 -18.71
CA CYS A 141 -11.23 1.89 -17.44
C CYS A 141 -11.56 0.64 -16.61
N SER A 142 -11.40 0.64 -15.29
CA SER A 142 -11.72 -0.53 -14.45
C SER A 142 -13.22 -0.79 -14.27
N ASN A 143 -14.06 0.23 -14.41
CA ASN A 143 -15.49 0.10 -14.22
C ASN A 143 -16.15 -0.47 -15.48
N PHE A 144 -16.79 -1.63 -15.35
CA PHE A 144 -17.51 -2.28 -16.45
C PHE A 144 -18.71 -1.46 -16.97
N ARG A 145 -19.31 -0.62 -16.11
CA ARG A 145 -20.45 0.25 -16.45
C ARG A 145 -20.04 1.59 -17.05
N CYS A 146 -18.74 1.85 -17.20
CA CYS A 146 -18.27 3.15 -17.69
C CYS A 146 -18.64 3.38 -19.16
N LYS A 147 -19.13 4.59 -19.48
CA LYS A 147 -19.39 5.02 -20.86
C LYS A 147 -18.15 4.91 -21.75
N SER A 148 -16.96 5.16 -21.21
CA SER A 148 -15.69 5.04 -21.94
C SER A 148 -15.33 3.62 -22.42
N ARG A 149 -16.04 2.58 -21.94
CA ARG A 149 -15.87 1.20 -22.41
C ARG A 149 -16.84 0.83 -23.51
N LYS A 150 -17.94 1.56 -23.68
CA LYS A 150 -18.85 1.34 -24.79
C LYS A 150 -18.12 1.81 -26.03
N THR A 151 -17.54 0.87 -26.77
CA THR A 151 -17.21 1.10 -28.18
C THR A 151 -18.45 1.71 -28.82
N LYS A 152 -18.28 2.84 -29.49
CA LYS A 152 -19.30 3.31 -30.43
C LYS A 152 -19.46 2.17 -31.43
N VAL A 153 -20.57 1.45 -31.34
CA VAL A 153 -21.04 0.57 -32.40
C VAL A 153 -21.51 1.47 -33.53
#